data_AF-A0A368GRF9-F1
#
_entry.id   AF-A0A368GRF9-F1
#
_cell.length_a   1.000
_cell.length_b   1.000
_cell.length_c   1.000
_cell.angle_alpha   90.00
_cell.angle_beta   90.00
_cell.angle_gamma   90.00
#
_symmetry.space_group_name_H-M   'P 1'
#
loop_
_entity.id
_entity.type
_entity.pdbx_description
1 polymer ?
#
loop_
_entity_poly.entity_id
_entity_poly.type
_entity_poly.pdbx_seq_one_letter_code
_entity_poly.pdbx_strand_id
1 'polypeptide(L)'
;MQVSSPISSPIHHDDVRYLLSGAVVRPQLKEFGGNIFTHLPQHGAESAALLIHRSRDHGIPGYVKFREFCTGEKITSFGDLENIVVEPQHLIPILGDLYKSVEDVDLLVLALAEKPVRGSLVGPTLGCMLALQYRKVIRGDNYWFSKINAVSSFSLDQLRAITAGTRMADIICASADTADAAVQPNPFLLADEFESVDLLCF
;
A
#
# COMPACT_ATOMS: atom_id res chain seq x y z
N MET A 1 41.50 22.98 -29.90
CA MET A 1 41.07 22.41 -28.61
C MET A 1 39.57 22.61 -28.52
N GLN A 2 38.79 21.63 -29.00
CA GLN A 2 37.33 21.63 -28.88
C GLN A 2 36.99 20.61 -27.80
N VAL A 3 36.54 21.10 -26.64
CA VAL A 3 35.96 20.24 -25.61
C VAL A 3 34.49 20.07 -26.00
N SER A 4 34.15 18.85 -26.40
CA SER A 4 32.78 18.43 -26.69
C SER A 4 31.92 18.55 -25.43
N SER A 5 30.81 19.27 -25.54
CA SER A 5 29.73 19.28 -24.54
C SER A 5 29.11 17.88 -24.41
N PRO A 6 28.72 17.44 -23.20
CA PRO A 6 28.05 16.17 -23.04
C PRO A 6 26.66 16.26 -23.68
N ILE A 7 26.35 15.27 -24.50
CA ILE A 7 25.04 15.07 -25.12
C ILE A 7 24.08 14.73 -23.99
N SER A 8 23.25 15.69 -23.58
CA SER A 8 22.11 15.40 -22.71
C SER A 8 21.10 14.60 -23.54
N SER A 9 21.05 13.28 -23.34
CA SER A 9 19.98 12.44 -23.89
C SER A 9 18.61 12.93 -23.38
N PRO A 10 17.54 12.83 -24.20
CA PRO A 10 16.20 13.18 -23.74
C PRO A 10 15.79 12.26 -22.60
N ILE A 11 15.23 12.83 -21.53
CA ILE A 11 14.67 12.08 -20.39
C ILE A 11 13.45 11.32 -20.92
N HIS A 12 13.59 10.01 -21.10
CA HIS A 12 12.46 9.13 -21.37
C HIS A 12 11.75 8.86 -20.05
N HIS A 13 10.52 9.36 -19.92
CA HIS A 13 9.66 9.16 -18.74
C HIS A 13 9.28 7.69 -18.47
N ASP A 14 9.65 6.77 -19.37
CA ASP A 14 9.42 5.34 -19.27
C ASP A 14 10.69 4.54 -18.87
N ASP A 15 11.81 5.22 -18.59
CA ASP A 15 13.01 4.57 -18.08
C ASP A 15 12.79 4.13 -16.62
N VAL A 16 13.17 2.88 -16.33
CA VAL A 16 13.15 2.34 -14.96
C VAL A 16 13.95 3.22 -14.00
N ARG A 17 15.03 3.86 -14.47
CA ARG A 17 15.74 4.89 -13.67
C ARG A 17 14.81 6.00 -13.21
N TYR A 18 14.02 6.57 -14.12
CA TYR A 18 13.10 7.67 -13.82
C TYR A 18 11.99 7.22 -12.86
N LEU A 19 11.49 5.99 -13.02
CA LEU A 19 10.46 5.43 -12.14
C LEU A 19 10.97 5.14 -10.73
N LEU A 20 12.24 4.78 -10.58
CA LEU A 20 12.86 4.45 -9.28
C LEU A 20 13.46 5.65 -8.56
N SER A 21 13.90 6.68 -9.29
CA SER A 21 14.43 7.92 -8.69
C SER A 21 13.36 8.95 -8.37
N GLY A 22 12.18 8.85 -8.99
CA GLY A 22 11.06 9.72 -8.65
C GLY A 22 10.49 9.40 -7.27
N ALA A 23 10.29 10.42 -6.43
CA ALA A 23 9.49 10.26 -5.22
C ALA A 23 8.08 9.79 -5.56
N VAL A 24 7.41 9.10 -4.63
CA VAL A 24 5.99 8.72 -4.78
C VAL A 24 5.14 9.99 -4.63
N VAL A 25 5.07 10.79 -5.70
CA VAL A 25 4.35 12.08 -5.74
C VAL A 25 2.87 11.88 -6.08
N ARG A 26 2.50 10.72 -6.64
CA ARG A 26 1.14 10.39 -7.05
C ARG A 26 0.72 9.03 -6.50
N PRO A 27 0.09 8.95 -5.32
CA PRO A 27 -0.69 7.76 -4.98
C PRO A 27 -1.78 7.61 -6.04
N GLN A 28 -1.64 6.62 -6.92
CA GLN A 28 -2.56 6.41 -8.04
C GLN A 28 -3.87 5.79 -7.56
N LEU A 29 -4.73 6.59 -6.92
CA LEU A 29 -6.12 6.19 -6.66
C LEU A 29 -7.04 6.52 -7.86
N LYS A 30 -6.69 7.53 -8.66
CA LYS A 30 -7.53 8.01 -9.78
C LYS A 30 -7.67 7.01 -10.94
N GLU A 31 -6.71 6.11 -11.14
CA GLU A 31 -6.76 5.11 -12.21
C GLU A 31 -7.53 3.83 -11.84
N PHE A 32 -7.84 3.63 -10.55
CA PHE A 32 -8.63 2.48 -10.11
C PHE A 32 -10.06 2.47 -10.66
N GLY A 33 -10.59 3.65 -11.01
CA GLY A 33 -11.94 3.85 -11.53
C GLY A 33 -12.05 3.89 -13.06
N GLY A 34 -10.95 3.76 -13.80
CA GLY A 34 -11.03 3.80 -15.26
C GLY A 34 -9.69 3.64 -15.93
N ASN A 35 -9.58 2.59 -16.75
CA ASN A 35 -8.58 2.41 -17.81
C ASN A 35 -7.31 1.59 -17.52
N ILE A 36 -7.31 0.70 -16.52
CA ILE A 36 -6.14 -0.17 -16.26
C ILE A 36 -5.86 -1.19 -17.40
N PHE A 37 -6.82 -1.47 -18.30
CA PHE A 37 -6.65 -2.44 -19.40
C PHE A 37 -7.27 -2.04 -20.75
N THR A 38 -7.35 -0.75 -21.08
CA THR A 38 -7.96 -0.29 -22.35
C THR A 38 -7.30 -0.85 -23.61
N HIS A 39 -6.04 -1.30 -23.52
CA HIS A 39 -5.30 -1.92 -24.63
C HIS A 39 -5.58 -3.43 -24.81
N LEU A 40 -6.33 -4.07 -23.91
CA LEU A 40 -6.77 -5.46 -24.06
C LEU A 40 -8.22 -5.48 -24.55
N PRO A 41 -8.51 -6.05 -25.74
CA PRO A 41 -9.72 -5.78 -26.50
C PRO A 41 -11.06 -6.25 -25.88
N GLN A 42 -11.08 -6.82 -24.66
CA GLN A 42 -12.31 -7.35 -24.04
C GLN A 42 -12.45 -7.15 -22.51
N HIS A 43 -11.50 -6.54 -21.81
CA HIS A 43 -11.48 -6.58 -20.33
C HIS A 43 -11.18 -5.23 -19.66
N GLY A 44 -11.99 -4.21 -19.93
CA GLY A 44 -12.04 -2.99 -19.11
C GLY A 44 -12.81 -3.19 -17.81
N ALA A 45 -12.64 -4.31 -17.11
CA ALA A 45 -13.33 -4.55 -15.85
C ALA A 45 -12.73 -3.63 -14.77
N GLU A 46 -13.53 -2.64 -14.36
CA GLU A 46 -13.25 -1.72 -13.26
C GLU A 46 -12.63 -2.47 -12.07
N SER A 47 -11.37 -2.17 -11.75
CA SER A 47 -10.55 -2.97 -10.83
C SER A 47 -11.20 -3.16 -9.46
N ALA A 48 -11.97 -2.16 -9.00
CA ALA A 48 -12.73 -2.24 -7.75
C ALA A 48 -13.92 -3.22 -7.84
N ALA A 49 -14.69 -3.18 -8.92
CA ALA A 49 -15.82 -4.10 -9.12
C ALA A 49 -15.34 -5.55 -9.22
N LEU A 50 -14.21 -5.79 -9.91
CA LEU A 50 -13.60 -7.12 -9.98
C LEU A 50 -13.19 -7.64 -8.59
N LEU A 51 -12.63 -6.79 -7.73
CA LEU A 51 -12.26 -7.18 -6.37
C LEU A 51 -13.50 -7.54 -5.53
N ILE A 52 -14.60 -6.79 -5.67
CA ILE A 52 -15.88 -7.11 -5.04
C ILE A 52 -16.41 -8.47 -5.53
N HIS A 53 -16.43 -8.69 -6.85
CA HIS A 53 -16.89 -9.96 -7.41
C HIS A 53 -16.03 -11.15 -6.97
N ARG A 54 -14.70 -11.00 -6.91
CA ARG A 54 -13.80 -12.03 -6.37
C ARG A 54 -14.03 -12.29 -4.89
N SER A 55 -14.29 -11.25 -4.10
CA SER A 55 -14.63 -11.39 -2.68
C SER A 55 -15.86 -12.27 -2.50
N ARG A 56 -16.90 -12.05 -3.32
CA ARG A 56 -18.14 -12.83 -3.32
C ARG A 56 -17.92 -14.27 -3.80
N ASP A 57 -17.15 -14.46 -4.87
CA ASP A 57 -16.79 -15.79 -5.38
C ASP A 57 -16.03 -16.63 -4.33
N HIS A 58 -15.12 -15.99 -3.60
CA HIS A 58 -14.40 -16.61 -2.49
C HIS A 58 -15.24 -16.79 -1.21
N GLY A 59 -16.51 -16.36 -1.21
CA GLY A 59 -17.39 -16.45 -0.05
C GLY A 59 -16.91 -15.64 1.16
N ILE A 60 -16.19 -14.54 0.93
CA ILE A 60 -15.71 -13.67 2.02
C ILE A 60 -16.93 -13.00 2.68
N PRO A 61 -17.07 -13.09 4.01
CA PRO A 61 -18.17 -12.44 4.72
C PRO A 61 -18.18 -10.92 4.55
N GLY A 62 -19.35 -10.31 4.77
CA GLY A 62 -19.49 -8.86 4.78
C GLY A 62 -18.65 -8.18 5.87
N TYR A 63 -18.44 -6.87 5.70
CA TYR A 63 -17.59 -6.05 6.56
C TYR A 63 -17.89 -6.20 8.06
N VAL A 64 -19.17 -6.24 8.44
CA VAL A 64 -19.62 -6.27 9.84
C VAL A 64 -18.99 -7.43 10.61
N LYS A 65 -18.81 -8.61 9.98
CA LYS A 65 -18.20 -9.78 10.62
C LYS A 65 -16.74 -9.55 10.97
N PHE A 66 -16.00 -8.88 10.09
CA PHE A 66 -14.60 -8.56 10.33
C PHE A 66 -14.43 -7.43 11.33
N ARG A 67 -15.30 -6.42 11.28
CA ARG A 67 -15.32 -5.34 12.27
C ARG A 67 -15.57 -5.90 13.67
N GLU A 68 -16.62 -6.70 13.85
CA GLU A 68 -16.92 -7.33 15.14
C GLU A 68 -15.75 -8.20 15.62
N PHE A 69 -15.15 -9.00 14.74
CA PHE A 69 -13.98 -9.80 15.09
C PHE A 69 -12.77 -8.95 15.52
N CYS A 70 -12.52 -7.83 14.87
CA CYS A 70 -11.33 -7.00 15.09
C CYS A 70 -11.48 -5.99 16.23
N THR A 71 -12.68 -5.43 16.46
CA THR A 71 -12.91 -4.38 17.45
C THR A 71 -13.88 -4.76 18.55
N GLY A 72 -14.65 -5.85 18.37
CA GLY A 72 -15.75 -6.23 19.27
C GLY A 72 -17.01 -5.38 19.09
N GLU A 73 -17.00 -4.37 18.22
CA GLU A 73 -18.15 -3.52 17.98
C GLU A 73 -19.12 -4.19 17.00
N LYS A 74 -20.40 -4.26 17.40
CA LYS A 74 -21.47 -4.77 16.56
C LYS A 74 -22.11 -3.64 15.78
N ILE A 75 -22.24 -3.85 14.47
CA ILE A 75 -22.94 -2.96 13.55
C ILE A 75 -24.22 -3.68 13.13
N THR A 76 -25.36 -3.05 13.32
CA THR A 76 -26.68 -3.62 13.06
C THR A 76 -27.52 -2.78 12.11
N SER A 77 -27.16 -1.51 11.92
CA SER A 77 -27.81 -0.59 10.99
C SER A 77 -26.80 0.27 10.24
N PHE A 78 -27.23 0.87 9.13
CA PHE A 78 -26.40 1.85 8.43
C PHE A 78 -26.10 3.10 9.28
N GLY A 79 -26.96 3.44 10.25
CA GLY A 79 -26.73 4.56 11.16
C GLY A 79 -25.51 4.36 12.07
N ASP A 80 -25.19 3.11 12.41
CA ASP A 80 -24.01 2.78 13.23
C ASP A 80 -22.69 3.14 12.52
N LEU A 81 -22.72 3.35 11.20
CA LEU A 81 -21.54 3.73 10.41
C LEU A 81 -21.16 5.22 10.57
N GLU A 82 -22.03 6.07 11.10
CA GLU A 82 -21.86 7.54 11.09
C GLU A 82 -20.53 8.01 11.71
N ASN A 83 -20.12 7.35 12.79
CA ASN A 83 -18.87 7.67 13.47
C ASN A 83 -17.67 6.85 12.97
N ILE A 84 -17.89 5.84 12.13
CA ILE A 84 -16.90 4.85 11.69
C ILE A 84 -16.28 5.22 10.34
N VAL A 85 -17.08 5.72 9.40
CA VAL A 85 -16.66 5.93 8.01
C VAL A 85 -16.36 7.40 7.70
N VAL A 86 -15.52 7.64 6.68
CA VAL A 86 -15.32 8.96 6.09
C VAL A 86 -16.58 9.39 5.35
N GLU A 87 -16.87 10.69 5.37
CA GLU A 87 -18.00 11.30 4.65
C GLU A 87 -19.36 10.56 4.83
N PRO A 88 -19.78 10.29 6.07
CA PRO A 88 -20.95 9.46 6.35
C PRO A 88 -22.24 10.01 5.72
N GLN A 89 -22.35 11.34 5.62
CA GLN A 89 -23.51 12.03 5.03
C GLN A 89 -23.71 11.72 3.53
N HIS A 90 -22.65 11.36 2.81
CA HIS A 90 -22.73 10.98 1.40
C HIS A 90 -22.73 9.47 1.22
N LEU A 91 -21.91 8.75 1.98
CA LEU A 91 -21.73 7.30 1.81
C LEU A 91 -22.93 6.49 2.29
N ILE A 92 -23.51 6.82 3.45
CA ILE A 92 -24.59 6.02 4.05
C ILE A 92 -25.85 5.97 3.13
N PRO A 93 -26.32 7.08 2.54
CA PRO A 93 -27.42 7.03 1.58
C PRO A 93 -27.15 6.10 0.39
N ILE A 94 -25.95 6.19 -0.20
CA ILE A 94 -25.55 5.36 -1.34
C ILE A 94 -25.56 3.87 -0.95
N LEU A 95 -25.05 3.53 0.24
CA LEU A 95 -25.08 2.16 0.73
C LEU A 95 -26.50 1.66 0.98
N GLY A 96 -27.39 2.52 1.49
CA GLY A 96 -28.79 2.18 1.70
C GLY A 96 -29.57 1.92 0.42
N ASP A 97 -29.18 2.56 -0.68
CA ASP A 97 -29.77 2.31 -2.01
C ASP A 97 -29.24 1.03 -2.66
N LEU A 98 -27.98 0.66 -2.39
CA LEU A 98 -27.30 -0.48 -3.03
C LEU A 98 -27.45 -1.80 -2.28
N TYR A 99 -27.55 -1.77 -0.95
CA TYR A 99 -27.57 -2.96 -0.09
C TYR A 99 -28.83 -3.01 0.75
N LYS A 100 -29.42 -4.20 0.89
CA LYS A 100 -30.63 -4.41 1.70
C LYS A 100 -30.35 -4.30 3.20
N SER A 101 -29.17 -4.75 3.63
CA SER A 101 -28.70 -4.73 5.01
C SER A 101 -27.26 -4.26 5.08
N VAL A 102 -26.87 -3.63 6.19
CA VAL A 102 -25.47 -3.27 6.47
C VAL A 102 -24.58 -4.52 6.57
N GLU A 103 -25.15 -5.67 6.93
CA GLU A 103 -24.43 -6.95 6.99
C GLU A 103 -24.01 -7.47 5.61
N ASP A 104 -24.70 -7.05 4.55
CA ASP A 104 -24.44 -7.48 3.17
C ASP A 104 -23.34 -6.65 2.49
N VAL A 105 -22.90 -5.55 3.12
CA VAL A 105 -21.91 -4.66 2.51
C VAL A 105 -20.56 -5.35 2.45
N ASP A 106 -20.00 -5.45 1.24
CA ASP A 106 -18.74 -6.13 0.99
C ASP A 106 -17.60 -5.55 1.85
N LEU A 107 -16.73 -6.43 2.36
CA LEU A 107 -15.62 -6.08 3.22
C LEU A 107 -14.79 -4.92 2.67
N LEU A 108 -14.39 -4.99 1.40
CA LEU A 108 -13.51 -3.99 0.77
C LEU A 108 -14.14 -2.59 0.75
N VAL A 109 -15.47 -2.50 0.55
CA VAL A 109 -16.18 -1.22 0.44
C VAL A 109 -16.07 -0.44 1.74
N LEU A 110 -16.46 -1.06 2.86
CA LEU A 110 -16.45 -0.38 4.15
C LEU A 110 -15.05 -0.33 4.78
N ALA A 111 -14.19 -1.32 4.55
CA ALA A 111 -12.81 -1.29 5.06
C ALA A 111 -11.98 -0.14 4.47
N LEU A 112 -12.22 0.23 3.21
CA LEU A 112 -11.59 1.41 2.59
C LEU A 112 -12.26 2.73 3.01
N ALA A 113 -13.54 2.69 3.37
CA ALA A 113 -14.27 3.86 3.84
C ALA A 113 -14.08 4.13 5.35
N GLU A 114 -13.50 3.21 6.13
CA GLU A 114 -13.21 3.44 7.54
C GLU A 114 -12.28 4.64 7.73
N LYS A 115 -12.57 5.46 8.75
CA LYS A 115 -11.66 6.52 9.19
C LYS A 115 -10.31 5.90 9.59
N PRO A 116 -9.17 6.40 9.07
CA PRO A 116 -7.87 5.88 9.44
C PRO A 116 -7.56 6.05 10.93
N VAL A 117 -6.81 5.11 11.49
CA VAL A 117 -6.23 5.28 12.83
C VAL A 117 -5.18 6.39 12.78
N ARG A 118 -5.00 7.15 13.86
CA ARG A 118 -3.98 8.22 13.92
C ARG A 118 -2.59 7.68 13.54
N GLY A 119 -1.99 8.26 12.51
CA GLY A 119 -0.68 7.85 11.99
C GLY A 119 -0.72 6.63 11.04
N SER A 120 -1.90 6.17 10.65
CA SER A 120 -2.12 5.07 9.71
C SER A 120 -2.85 5.58 8.47
N LEU A 121 -2.68 4.87 7.35
CA LEU A 121 -3.47 5.07 6.12
C LEU A 121 -4.76 4.25 6.11
N VAL A 122 -4.90 3.30 7.04
CA VAL A 122 -6.02 2.36 7.10
C VAL A 122 -6.77 2.45 8.41
N GLY A 123 -8.06 2.13 8.36
CA GLY A 123 -8.93 2.04 9.52
C GLY A 123 -8.66 0.83 10.42
N PRO A 124 -9.33 0.74 11.58
CA PRO A 124 -9.10 -0.31 12.57
C PRO A 124 -9.30 -1.74 12.04
N THR A 125 -10.27 -1.99 11.16
CA THR A 125 -10.56 -3.34 10.67
C THR A 125 -9.46 -3.82 9.72
N LEU A 126 -9.12 -3.01 8.71
CA LEU A 126 -8.06 -3.36 7.78
C LEU A 126 -6.69 -3.42 8.47
N GLY A 127 -6.43 -2.50 9.41
CA GLY A 127 -5.22 -2.53 10.24
C GLY A 127 -5.09 -3.82 11.05
N CYS A 128 -6.17 -4.26 11.71
CA CYS A 128 -6.22 -5.53 12.43
C CYS A 128 -5.95 -6.73 11.50
N MET A 129 -6.62 -6.81 10.36
CA MET A 129 -6.43 -7.89 9.40
C MET A 129 -5.00 -7.97 8.86
N LEU A 130 -4.44 -6.82 8.46
CA LEU A 130 -3.06 -6.73 7.99
C LEU A 130 -2.08 -7.13 9.09
N ALA A 131 -2.26 -6.64 10.32
CA ALA A 131 -1.40 -7.00 11.45
C ALA A 131 -1.45 -8.51 11.74
N LEU A 132 -2.63 -9.14 11.69
CA LEU A 132 -2.77 -10.58 11.86
C LEU A 132 -2.09 -11.36 10.73
N GLN A 133 -2.21 -10.90 9.49
CA GLN A 133 -1.57 -11.54 8.34
C GLN A 133 -0.05 -11.44 8.43
N TYR A 134 0.50 -10.24 8.64
CA TYR A 134 1.94 -10.04 8.81
C TYR A 134 2.49 -10.81 10.01
N ARG A 135 1.76 -10.85 11.14
CA ARG A 135 2.18 -11.65 12.30
C ARG A 135 2.29 -13.13 11.97
N LYS A 136 1.38 -13.68 11.17
CA LYS A 136 1.44 -15.08 10.73
C LYS A 136 2.63 -15.33 9.82
N VAL A 137 2.89 -14.43 8.86
CA VAL A 137 4.05 -14.52 7.97
C VAL A 137 5.35 -14.50 8.78
N ILE A 138 5.52 -13.49 9.64
CA ILE A 138 6.74 -13.29 10.43
C ILE A 138 6.99 -14.46 11.39
N ARG A 139 5.97 -14.90 12.14
CA ARG A 139 6.14 -15.97 13.14
C ARG A 139 6.16 -17.36 12.54
N GLY A 140 5.46 -17.55 11.42
CA GLY A 140 5.37 -18.82 10.71
C GLY A 140 6.60 -19.11 9.84
N ASP A 141 7.38 -18.09 9.52
CA ASP A 141 8.58 -18.25 8.71
C ASP A 141 9.79 -18.67 9.55
N ASN A 142 10.36 -19.84 9.21
CA ASN A 142 11.57 -20.34 9.84
C ASN A 142 12.85 -19.64 9.36
N TYR A 143 12.78 -18.95 8.23
CA TYR A 143 13.87 -18.20 7.63
C TYR A 143 13.67 -16.69 7.79
N TRP A 144 12.72 -16.27 8.64
CA TRP A 144 12.54 -14.86 8.94
C TRP A 144 13.85 -14.25 9.45
N PHE A 145 14.30 -13.18 8.79
CA PHE A 145 15.68 -12.69 8.94
C PHE A 145 16.06 -12.37 10.39
N SER A 146 15.13 -11.87 11.21
CA SER A 146 15.41 -11.50 12.61
C SER A 146 15.27 -12.65 13.61
N LYS A 147 15.05 -13.89 13.15
CA LYS A 147 14.92 -15.05 14.04
C LYS A 147 16.29 -15.39 14.63
N ILE A 148 16.33 -15.56 15.95
CA ILE A 148 17.54 -15.88 16.72
C ILE A 148 17.50 -17.36 17.12
N ASN A 149 18.65 -18.01 17.24
CA ASN A 149 18.82 -19.40 17.69
C ASN A 149 18.18 -20.46 16.76
N ALA A 150 18.03 -20.16 15.47
CA ALA A 150 17.70 -21.14 14.44
C ALA A 150 18.93 -21.50 13.60
N VAL A 151 18.92 -22.66 12.95
CA VAL A 151 19.99 -23.07 12.01
C VAL A 151 20.10 -22.09 10.83
N SER A 152 18.98 -21.45 10.48
CA SER A 152 18.86 -20.42 9.46
C SER A 152 19.18 -19.00 9.95
N SER A 153 19.51 -18.82 11.23
CA SER A 153 19.74 -17.49 11.80
C SER A 153 21.00 -16.84 11.25
N PHE A 154 20.89 -15.55 10.92
CA PHE A 154 22.05 -14.70 10.67
C PHE A 154 22.89 -14.52 11.94
N SER A 155 24.18 -14.23 11.78
CA SER A 155 25.04 -13.79 12.87
C SER A 155 24.60 -12.42 13.39
N LEU A 156 24.99 -12.06 14.61
CA LEU A 156 24.65 -10.75 15.17
C LEU A 156 25.22 -9.59 14.33
N ASP A 157 26.41 -9.76 13.75
CA ASP A 157 27.01 -8.73 12.89
C ASP A 157 26.27 -8.61 11.55
N GLN A 158 25.83 -9.72 10.97
CA GLN A 158 24.97 -9.72 9.77
C GLN A 158 23.61 -9.06 10.05
N LEU A 159 23.00 -9.35 11.20
CA LEU A 159 21.75 -8.71 11.61
C LEU A 159 21.92 -7.19 11.74
N ARG A 160 23.00 -6.71 12.37
CA ARG A 160 23.28 -5.28 12.46
C ARG A 160 23.46 -4.65 11.08
N ALA A 161 24.17 -5.31 10.17
CA ALA A 161 24.33 -4.82 8.81
C ALA A 161 22.97 -4.64 8.11
N ILE A 162 22.08 -5.64 8.23
CA ILE A 162 20.73 -5.59 7.65
C ILE A 162 19.86 -4.50 8.30
N THR A 163 19.82 -4.43 9.63
CA THR A 163 18.85 -3.57 10.34
C THR A 163 19.29 -2.13 10.50
N ALA A 164 20.60 -1.85 10.57
CA ALA A 164 21.12 -0.51 10.80
C ALA A 164 21.74 0.12 9.54
N GLY A 165 22.14 -0.69 8.56
CA GLY A 165 22.95 -0.25 7.43
C GLY A 165 22.28 -0.35 6.05
N THR A 166 21.05 -0.85 5.94
CA THR A 166 20.39 -1.02 4.64
C THR A 166 19.00 -0.40 4.62
N ARG A 167 18.84 0.65 3.82
CA ARG A 167 17.56 1.28 3.46
C ARG A 167 17.17 0.88 2.06
N MET A 168 15.88 0.98 1.73
CA MET A 168 15.44 0.78 0.34
C MET A 168 16.09 1.81 -0.61
N ALA A 169 16.35 3.03 -0.14
CA ALA A 169 17.10 4.03 -0.90
C ALA A 169 18.52 3.55 -1.27
N ASP A 170 19.23 2.90 -0.34
CA ASP A 170 20.58 2.35 -0.59
C ASP A 170 20.52 1.25 -1.65
N ILE A 171 19.48 0.41 -1.61
CA ILE A 171 19.23 -0.62 -2.63
C ILE A 171 18.97 0.04 -3.99
N ILE A 172 18.10 1.05 -4.05
CA ILE A 172 17.79 1.78 -5.30
C ILE A 172 19.07 2.39 -5.89
N CYS A 173 19.85 3.10 -5.08
CA CYS A 173 21.13 3.70 -5.51
C CYS A 173 22.12 2.64 -6.02
N ALA A 174 22.18 1.48 -5.37
CA ALA A 174 23.07 0.38 -5.78
C ALA A 174 22.56 -0.43 -6.96
N SER A 175 21.26 -0.39 -7.29
CA SER A 175 20.60 -1.35 -8.21
C SER A 175 20.19 -0.79 -9.56
N ALA A 176 20.59 0.42 -9.90
CA ALA A 176 20.49 0.93 -11.24
C ALA A 176 21.77 1.69 -11.57
N ASP A 177 21.96 2.03 -12.84
CA ASP A 177 23.00 2.95 -13.29
C ASP A 177 22.60 4.40 -12.87
N THR A 178 22.03 4.55 -11.67
CA THR A 178 21.51 5.77 -11.02
C THR A 178 22.61 6.60 -10.37
N ALA A 179 23.84 6.47 -10.86
CA ALA A 179 24.89 7.44 -10.53
C ALA A 179 24.33 8.85 -10.81
N ASP A 180 24.47 9.75 -9.84
CA ASP A 180 23.93 11.11 -9.86
C ASP A 180 22.40 11.25 -9.71
N ALA A 181 21.65 10.19 -9.42
CA ALA A 181 20.22 10.29 -9.11
C ALA A 181 19.99 10.77 -7.67
N ALA A 182 18.94 11.57 -7.50
CA ALA A 182 18.42 11.99 -6.20
C ALA A 182 17.30 11.02 -5.78
N VAL A 183 17.43 10.40 -4.61
CA VAL A 183 16.47 9.42 -4.08
C VAL A 183 16.08 9.80 -2.66
N GLN A 184 14.79 9.84 -2.35
CA GLN A 184 14.32 10.08 -0.99
C GLN A 184 14.78 8.95 -0.04
N PRO A 185 15.23 9.26 1.20
CA PRO A 185 15.73 8.27 2.16
C PRO A 185 14.74 7.12 2.44
N ASN A 186 13.44 7.43 2.44
CA ASN A 186 12.35 6.50 2.70
C ASN A 186 11.40 6.43 1.50
N PRO A 187 11.72 5.67 0.43
CA PRO A 187 11.01 5.70 -0.86
C PRO A 187 9.52 5.35 -0.82
N PHE A 188 9.04 4.77 0.28
CA PHE A 188 7.64 4.40 0.46
C PHE A 188 6.83 5.40 1.30
N LEU A 189 7.45 6.47 1.79
CA LEU A 189 6.76 7.56 2.46
C LEU A 189 6.45 8.68 1.46
N LEU A 190 5.49 9.52 1.83
CA LEU A 190 5.23 10.75 1.11
C LEU A 190 6.41 11.70 1.33
N ALA A 191 6.86 12.34 0.26
CA ALA A 191 7.92 13.33 0.33
C ALA A 191 7.47 14.51 1.20
N ASP A 192 8.30 14.89 2.15
CA ASP A 192 8.18 16.04 3.02
C ASP A 192 9.49 16.85 3.03
N GLU A 193 9.37 18.18 3.16
CA GLU A 193 10.50 19.11 3.08
C GLU A 193 11.50 18.93 4.25
N PHE A 194 11.10 18.29 5.35
CA PHE A 194 11.94 18.14 6.54
C PHE A 194 12.57 16.74 6.67
N GLU A 195 11.80 15.69 6.41
CA GLU A 195 12.26 14.28 6.60
C GLU A 195 12.65 13.58 5.29
N SER A 196 12.35 14.16 4.13
CA SER A 196 12.53 13.53 2.81
C SER A 196 13.49 14.30 1.90
N VAL A 197 14.49 14.97 2.47
CA VAL A 197 15.55 15.60 1.66
C VAL A 197 16.27 14.52 0.87
N ASP A 198 16.25 14.62 -0.46
CA ASP A 198 16.83 13.62 -1.34
C ASP A 198 18.32 13.39 -1.05
N LEU A 199 18.70 12.12 -1.04
CA LEU A 199 20.09 11.72 -0.98
C LEU A 199 20.61 11.58 -2.41
N LEU A 200 21.80 12.13 -2.65
CA LEU A 200 22.55 11.82 -3.87
C LEU A 200 23.10 10.40 -3.74
N CYS A 201 22.78 9.56 -4.73
CA CYS A 201 23.43 8.27 -4.87
C CYS A 201 24.93 8.49 -5.16
N PHE A 202 25.80 7.72 -4.50
CA PHE A 202 27.26 7.77 -4.66
C PHE A 202 27.79 6.50 -5.34
#